data_AF-A0A834C1C7-F1
#
_entry.id   AF-A0A834C1C7-F1
#
_cell.length_a   1.000
_cell.length_b   1.000
_cell.length_c   1.000
_cell.angle_alpha   90.00
_cell.angle_beta   90.00
_cell.angle_gamma   90.00
#
_symmetry.space_group_name_H-M   'P 1'
#
loop_
_entity.id
_entity.type
_entity.pdbx_description
1 polymer ?
#
loop_
_entity_poly.entity_id
_entity_poly.type
_entity_poly.pdbx_seq_one_letter_code
_entity_poly.pdbx_strand_id
1 'polypeptide(L)'
;MSRAGAQSAKLCWLILLGLSCLREAGGRAADAGSCHEVKTAYMMRQIGPVELVPDRPGTGESLQLCPHPGPTCCTSKMEDSYMTAVRSETQQKIRSYSFELKYLIAGHTKAYQDMFFSTY
;
A
#
# COMPACT_ATOMS: atom_id res chain seq x y z
N MET A 1 -56.66 0.11 -29.41
CA MET A 1 -55.58 1.10 -29.13
C MET A 1 -55.95 1.72 -27.78
N SER A 2 -55.33 1.45 -26.62
CA SER A 2 -54.01 1.94 -26.20
C SER A 2 -53.62 1.39 -24.82
N ARG A 3 -53.74 0.07 -24.58
CA ARG A 3 -53.31 -0.54 -23.28
C ARG A 3 -51.89 -1.12 -23.31
N ALA A 4 -51.42 -1.55 -24.48
CA ALA A 4 -50.09 -2.16 -24.64
C ALA A 4 -48.93 -1.15 -24.47
N GLY A 5 -49.10 0.11 -24.90
CA GLY A 5 -48.08 1.16 -24.78
C GLY A 5 -47.89 1.68 -23.34
N ALA A 6 -48.94 1.60 -22.52
CA ALA A 6 -48.87 2.02 -21.11
C ALA A 6 -48.13 0.99 -20.24
N GLN A 7 -48.16 -0.29 -20.63
CA GLN A 7 -47.50 -1.38 -19.92
C GLN A 7 -46.00 -1.42 -20.23
N SER A 8 -45.61 -1.24 -21.48
CA SER A 8 -44.19 -1.19 -21.88
C SER A 8 -43.48 0.04 -21.30
N ALA A 9 -44.13 1.19 -21.25
CA ALA A 9 -43.59 2.40 -20.62
C ALA A 9 -43.34 2.22 -19.13
N LYS A 10 -44.24 1.52 -18.41
CA LYS A 10 -44.08 1.21 -16.98
C LYS A 10 -42.92 0.26 -16.71
N LEU A 11 -42.75 -0.79 -17.53
CA LEU A 11 -41.59 -1.69 -17.40
C LEU A 11 -40.28 -0.95 -17.67
N CYS A 12 -40.21 -0.11 -18.73
CA CYS A 12 -39.04 0.72 -18.99
C CYS A 12 -38.71 1.66 -17.82
N TRP A 13 -39.73 2.28 -17.21
CA TRP A 13 -39.54 3.18 -16.08
C TRP A 13 -39.03 2.46 -14.83
N LEU A 14 -39.54 1.26 -14.55
CA LEU A 14 -39.05 0.42 -13.45
C LEU A 14 -37.61 -0.08 -13.68
N ILE A 15 -37.25 -0.39 -14.92
CA ILE A 15 -35.88 -0.78 -15.28
C ILE A 15 -34.92 0.41 -15.14
N LEU A 16 -35.31 1.60 -15.60
CA LEU A 16 -34.51 2.83 -15.46
C LEU A 16 -34.33 3.25 -13.98
N LEU A 17 -35.38 3.14 -13.16
CA LEU A 17 -35.30 3.34 -11.71
C LEU A 17 -34.40 2.29 -11.04
N GLY A 18 -34.47 1.03 -11.47
CA GLY A 18 -33.62 -0.06 -10.96
C GLY A 18 -32.14 0.11 -11.30
N LEU A 19 -31.79 0.53 -12.53
CA LEU A 19 -30.41 0.81 -12.92
C LEU A 19 -29.83 2.04 -12.18
N SER A 20 -30.66 2.98 -11.75
CA SER A 20 -30.23 4.16 -11.00
C SER A 20 -29.76 3.81 -9.57
N CYS A 21 -30.26 2.72 -8.99
CA CYS A 21 -29.81 2.22 -7.68
C CYS A 21 -28.53 1.37 -7.75
N LEU A 22 -28.15 0.84 -8.92
CA LEU A 22 -26.92 0.05 -9.06
C LEU A 22 -25.64 0.89 -9.16
N ARG A 23 -25.74 2.23 -9.12
CA ARG A 23 -24.57 3.13 -9.16
C ARG A 23 -23.75 3.11 -7.86
N GLU A 24 -24.27 2.56 -6.75
CA GLU A 24 -23.54 2.49 -5.48
C GLU A 24 -23.52 1.09 -4.85
N ALA A 25 -23.14 0.08 -5.63
CA ALA A 25 -22.61 -1.17 -5.09
C ALA A 25 -21.07 -1.15 -5.13
N GLY A 26 -20.47 -0.04 -4.68
CA GLY A 26 -19.04 0.14 -4.52
C GLY A 26 -18.66 0.11 -3.04
N GLY A 27 -18.44 -1.09 -2.50
CA GLY A 27 -17.82 -1.29 -1.19
C GLY A 27 -18.72 -1.01 0.01
N ARG A 28 -18.88 -2.03 0.86
CA ARG A 28 -19.29 -1.81 2.26
C ARG A 28 -18.25 -0.90 2.91
N ALA A 29 -18.53 0.40 2.97
CA ALA A 29 -17.80 1.35 3.79
C ALA A 29 -18.11 1.07 5.26
N ALA A 30 -17.51 0.01 5.81
CA ALA A 30 -17.34 -0.09 7.24
C ALA A 30 -16.35 1.02 7.63
N ASP A 31 -16.88 2.08 8.25
CA ASP A 31 -16.14 3.17 8.88
C ASP A 31 -15.32 4.09 7.95
N ALA A 32 -16.01 4.79 7.03
CA ALA A 32 -15.43 5.84 6.19
C ALA A 32 -14.80 7.02 6.95
N GLY A 33 -14.81 7.01 8.29
CA GLY A 33 -14.28 8.06 9.15
C GLY A 33 -13.17 7.62 10.11
N SER A 34 -12.65 6.40 10.03
CA SER A 34 -11.63 5.89 10.97
C SER A 34 -10.35 5.44 10.27
N CYS A 35 -9.23 5.69 10.95
CA CYS A 35 -7.89 5.31 10.52
C CYS A 35 -7.40 4.03 11.20
N HIS A 36 -8.30 3.23 11.78
CA HIS A 36 -7.95 2.05 12.57
C HIS A 36 -7.10 1.02 11.79
N GLU A 37 -7.42 0.77 10.52
CA GLU A 37 -6.65 -0.15 9.67
C GLU A 37 -5.23 0.37 9.45
N VAL A 38 -5.09 1.67 9.15
CA VAL A 38 -3.80 2.34 8.96
C VAL A 38 -2.97 2.31 10.24
N LYS A 39 -3.61 2.56 11.39
CA LYS A 39 -2.97 2.53 12.71
C LYS A 39 -2.47 1.13 13.05
N THR A 40 -3.28 0.11 12.75
CA THR A 40 -2.91 -1.30 12.93
C THR A 40 -1.74 -1.68 12.03
N ALA A 41 -1.78 -1.30 10.74
CA ALA A 41 -0.70 -1.59 9.81
C ALA A 41 0.62 -0.91 10.20
N TYR A 42 0.56 0.34 10.68
CA TYR A 42 1.72 1.08 11.15
C TYR A 42 2.36 0.42 12.40
N MET A 43 1.52 0.01 13.34
CA MET A 43 1.94 -0.70 14.55
C MET A 43 2.58 -2.06 14.22
N MET A 44 1.92 -2.87 13.39
CA MET A 44 2.39 -4.22 13.05
C MET A 44 3.75 -4.20 12.34
N ARG A 45 4.03 -3.14 11.57
CA ARG A 45 5.32 -2.93 10.90
C ARG A 45 6.38 -2.29 11.79
N GLN A 46 6.03 -1.89 13.02
CA GLN A 46 6.96 -1.27 13.99
C GLN A 46 7.71 -0.06 13.40
N ILE A 47 7.00 0.75 12.61
CA ILE A 47 7.62 1.89 11.89
C ILE A 47 7.99 3.03 12.85
N GLY A 48 7.21 3.21 13.91
CA GLY A 48 7.39 4.28 14.89
C GLY A 48 6.27 4.32 15.93
N PRO A 49 6.16 5.41 16.70
CA PRO A 49 5.10 5.60 17.69
C PRO A 49 3.71 5.60 17.04
N VAL A 50 2.80 4.77 17.56
CA VAL A 50 1.47 4.53 16.96
C VAL A 50 0.58 5.77 17.01
N GLU A 51 0.88 6.71 17.91
CA GLU A 51 0.22 8.01 18.09
C GLU A 51 0.42 8.95 16.89
N LEU A 52 1.41 8.68 16.02
CA LEU A 52 1.61 9.43 14.79
C LEU A 52 0.51 9.19 13.75
N VAL A 53 -0.27 8.10 13.92
CA VAL A 53 -1.44 7.83 13.11
C VAL A 53 -2.68 8.41 13.81
N PRO A 54 -3.41 9.35 13.18
CA PRO A 54 -4.62 9.92 13.73
C PRO A 54 -5.71 8.86 13.84
N ASP A 55 -6.73 9.09 14.67
CA ASP A 55 -7.87 8.17 14.78
C ASP A 55 -8.88 8.34 13.63
N ARG A 56 -8.92 9.53 13.02
CA ARG A 56 -9.84 9.88 11.92
C ARG A 56 -9.10 10.60 10.79
N PRO A 57 -9.57 10.49 9.52
CA PRO A 57 -8.98 11.21 8.40
C PRO A 57 -9.04 12.72 8.59
N GLY A 58 -7.92 13.41 8.39
CA GLY A 58 -7.83 14.86 8.41
C GLY A 58 -7.69 15.43 7.00
N THR A 59 -8.09 16.69 6.79
CA THR A 59 -7.73 17.46 5.58
C THR A 59 -6.24 17.76 5.67
N GLY A 60 -5.43 16.86 5.08
CA GLY A 60 -4.03 16.69 5.42
C GLY A 60 -3.15 17.92 5.17
N GLU A 61 -2.19 18.11 6.07
CA GLU A 61 -0.90 18.73 5.75
C GLU A 61 -0.34 18.12 4.46
N SER A 62 0.41 18.89 3.67
CA SER A 62 0.98 18.42 2.41
C SER A 62 2.04 17.34 2.66
N LEU A 63 1.67 16.07 2.49
CA LEU A 63 2.60 14.94 2.36
C LEU A 63 3.52 15.20 1.16
N GLN A 64 4.83 15.00 1.35
CA GLN A 64 5.82 15.28 0.32
C GLN A 64 6.04 14.09 -0.62
N LEU A 65 6.00 12.86 -0.09
CA LEU A 65 6.31 11.65 -0.85
C LEU A 65 5.06 10.95 -1.35
N CYS A 66 4.02 10.94 -0.52
CA CYS A 66 2.74 10.30 -0.78
C CYS A 66 1.63 11.35 -0.90
N PRO A 67 1.69 12.25 -1.92
CA PRO A 67 0.65 13.25 -2.11
C PRO A 67 -0.70 12.56 -2.35
N HIS A 68 -1.70 12.92 -1.56
CA HIS A 68 -3.04 12.35 -1.65
C HIS A 68 -4.08 13.47 -1.76
N PRO A 69 -4.94 13.49 -2.80
CA PRO A 69 -6.01 14.47 -2.89
C PRO A 69 -7.13 14.13 -1.89
N GLY A 70 -7.50 15.08 -1.03
CA GLY A 70 -8.59 14.91 -0.06
C GLY A 70 -8.14 14.42 1.33
N PRO A 71 -9.09 14.00 2.19
CA PRO A 71 -8.77 13.61 3.55
C PRO A 71 -7.91 12.34 3.60
N THR A 72 -6.97 12.29 4.54
CA THR A 72 -6.00 11.20 4.67
C THR A 72 -5.75 10.83 6.13
N CYS A 73 -5.37 9.57 6.35
CA CYS A 73 -4.91 9.02 7.62
C CYS A 73 -3.39 9.14 7.82
N CYS A 74 -2.69 9.73 6.86
CA CYS A 74 -1.24 9.92 6.93
C CYS A 74 -0.91 11.34 7.40
N THR A 75 0.07 11.44 8.28
CA THR A 75 0.64 12.71 8.75
C THR A 75 2.06 12.87 8.22
N SER A 76 2.57 14.11 8.11
CA SER A 76 3.96 14.33 7.71
C SER A 76 4.96 13.59 8.62
N LYS A 77 4.69 13.53 9.93
CA LYS A 77 5.53 12.79 10.90
C LYS A 77 5.48 11.27 10.68
N MET A 78 4.31 10.73 10.34
CA MET A 78 4.17 9.31 9.97
C MET A 78 4.97 9.01 8.69
N GLU A 79 4.92 9.91 7.70
CA GLU A 79 5.68 9.81 6.44
C GLU A 79 7.19 9.86 6.68
N ASP A 80 7.68 10.77 7.52
CA ASP A 80 9.09 10.86 7.91
C ASP A 80 9.60 9.59 8.60
N SER A 81 8.74 8.98 9.43
CA SER A 81 9.06 7.72 10.12
C SER A 81 9.17 6.58 9.12
N TYR A 82 8.26 6.49 8.15
CA TYR A 82 8.38 5.54 7.04
C TYR A 82 9.65 5.75 6.23
N MET A 83 10.00 7.00 5.90
CA MET A 83 11.20 7.31 5.15
C MET A 83 12.45 6.82 5.89
N THR A 84 12.51 7.04 7.20
CA THR A 84 13.63 6.58 8.04
C THR A 84 13.69 5.05 8.10
N ALA A 85 12.55 4.39 8.34
CA ALA A 85 12.46 2.94 8.41
C ALA A 85 12.90 2.29 7.08
N VAL A 86 12.33 2.71 5.96
CA VAL A 86 12.67 2.18 4.62
C VAL A 86 14.14 2.43 4.30
N ARG A 87 14.67 3.63 4.58
CA ARG A 87 16.08 3.93 4.33
C ARG A 87 17.00 2.99 5.12
N SER A 88 16.69 2.73 6.39
CA SER A 88 17.49 1.83 7.23
C SER A 88 17.42 0.38 6.74
N GLU A 89 16.21 -0.12 6.44
CA GLU A 89 15.98 -1.48 5.95
C GLU A 89 16.68 -1.72 4.60
N THR A 90 16.55 -0.78 3.66
CA THR A 90 17.21 -0.86 2.36
C THR A 90 18.74 -0.86 2.49
N GLN A 91 19.30 0.01 3.33
CA GLN A 91 20.75 0.03 3.57
C GLN A 91 21.23 -1.29 4.20
N GLN A 92 20.49 -1.83 5.16
CA GLN A 92 20.81 -3.12 5.78
C GLN A 92 20.77 -4.25 4.76
N LYS A 93 19.73 -4.33 3.92
CA LYS A 93 19.62 -5.33 2.86
C LYS A 93 20.77 -5.24 1.87
N ILE A 94 21.10 -4.03 1.41
CA ILE A 94 22.24 -3.81 0.51
C ILE A 94 23.53 -4.34 1.14
N ARG A 95 23.80 -4.01 2.41
CA ARG A 95 25.01 -4.48 3.11
C ARG A 95 25.02 -5.99 3.25
N SER A 96 23.89 -6.60 3.66
CA SER A 96 23.75 -8.05 3.84
C SER A 96 24.02 -8.80 2.54
N TYR A 97 23.31 -8.45 1.47
CA TYR A 97 23.48 -9.11 0.17
C TYR A 97 24.87 -8.86 -0.42
N SER A 98 25.42 -7.66 -0.24
CA SER A 98 26.78 -7.36 -0.69
C SER A 98 27.81 -8.23 0.04
N PHE A 99 27.64 -8.45 1.34
CA PHE A 99 28.54 -9.29 2.12
C PHE A 99 28.46 -10.75 1.68
N GLU A 100 27.24 -11.28 1.58
CA GLU A 100 26.99 -12.67 1.12
C GLU A 100 27.59 -12.90 -0.27
N LEU A 101 27.31 -11.99 -1.22
CA LEU A 101 27.81 -12.10 -2.57
C LEU A 101 29.35 -12.04 -2.62
N LYS A 102 29.97 -11.11 -1.89
CA LYS A 102 31.45 -11.01 -1.80
C LYS A 102 32.06 -12.28 -1.24
N TYR A 103 31.44 -12.85 -0.21
CA TYR A 103 31.90 -14.09 0.42
C TYR A 103 31.85 -15.25 -0.59
N LEU A 104 30.75 -15.41 -1.32
CA LEU A 104 30.62 -16.46 -2.35
C LEU A 104 31.66 -16.30 -3.47
N ILE A 105 31.83 -15.08 -4.00
CA ILE A 105 32.81 -14.81 -5.05
C ILE A 105 34.23 -15.12 -4.55
N ALA A 106 34.60 -14.64 -3.36
CA ALA A 106 35.92 -14.92 -2.78
C ALA A 106 36.15 -16.42 -2.56
N GLY A 107 35.13 -17.14 -2.09
CA GLY A 107 35.18 -18.59 -1.93
C GLY A 107 35.41 -19.33 -3.26
N HIS A 108 34.68 -18.96 -4.31
CA HIS A 108 34.88 -19.52 -5.65
C HIS A 108 36.26 -19.18 -6.21
N THR A 109 36.70 -17.92 -6.12
CA THR A 109 38.03 -17.51 -6.57
C THR A 109 39.13 -18.31 -5.86
N LYS A 110 39.02 -18.51 -4.54
CA LYS A 110 39.97 -19.33 -3.78
C LYS A 110 39.97 -20.78 -4.26
N ALA A 111 38.81 -21.40 -4.43
CA ALA A 111 38.71 -22.78 -4.90
C ALA A 111 39.34 -22.97 -6.29
N TYR A 112 39.12 -22.01 -7.21
CA TYR A 112 39.77 -22.03 -8.52
C TYR A 112 41.29 -21.91 -8.40
N GLN A 113 41.78 -20.95 -7.61
CA GLN A 113 43.22 -20.78 -7.40
C GLN A 113 43.86 -22.05 -6.81
N ASP A 114 43.28 -22.61 -5.75
CA ASP A 114 43.78 -23.82 -5.11
C ASP A 114 43.83 -25.00 -6.12
N MET A 115 42.83 -25.14 -6.99
CA MET A 115 42.82 -26.19 -8.03
C MET A 115 43.94 -25.98 -9.06
N PHE A 116 44.08 -24.77 -9.63
CA PHE A 116 45.08 -24.49 -10.67
C PHE A 116 46.52 -24.54 -10.14
N PHE A 117 46.77 -24.02 -8.93
CA PHE A 117 48.12 -24.00 -8.35
C PHE A 117 48.52 -25.31 -7.66
N SER A 118 47.58 -26.21 -7.36
CA SER A 118 47.89 -27.55 -6.85
C SER A 118 48.13 -28.59 -7.96
N THR A 119 47.78 -28.29 -9.21
CA THR A 119 48.00 -29.18 -10.36
C THR A 119 49.22 -28.83 -11.22
N TYR A 120 50.06 -27.91 -10.74
CA TYR A 120 51.37 -27.58 -11.30
C TYR A 120 52.48 -27.87 -10.29
#